data_AF-A0A7S4TAW9-F1
#
_entry.id   AF-A0A7S4TAW9-F1
#
_cell.length_a   1.000
_cell.length_b   1.000
_cell.length_c   1.000
_cell.angle_alpha   90.00
_cell.angle_beta   90.00
_cell.angle_gamma   90.00
#
_symmetry.space_group_name_H-M   'P 1'
#
loop_
_entity.id
_entity.type
_entity.pdbx_description
1 polymer ?
#
loop_
_entity_poly.entity_id
_entity_poly.type
_entity_poly.pdbx_seq_one_letter_code
_entity_poly.pdbx_strand_id
1 'polypeptide(L)'
;MNSYEAVMRIDTDSCFLEPNEYLPHFMHDHLNYHSQYVGVEPEEGREYLIGLYDFAVEYMSRVKKTPGNVMLWHFIDTTWKAQKTLPLFRTNFEISRKSYMLRDDVVKWHAALTEEEVSYSPYYLALNYVFLCYCY
;
A
#
# COMPACT_ATOMS: atom_id res chain seq x y z
N MET A 1 3.85 -26.39 -1.87
CA MET A 1 4.67 -25.81 -0.78
C MET A 1 5.39 -24.62 -1.37
N ASN A 2 5.20 -23.42 -0.81
CA ASN A 2 5.65 -22.18 -1.43
C ASN A 2 6.81 -21.62 -0.59
N SER A 3 8.03 -21.64 -1.11
CA SER A 3 9.30 -21.72 -0.35
C SER A 3 9.80 -20.41 0.30
N TYR A 4 9.18 -19.27 0.01
CA TYR A 4 9.64 -17.95 0.49
C TYR A 4 8.53 -17.21 1.24
N GLU A 5 8.88 -16.46 2.29
CA GLU A 5 7.91 -15.64 3.05
C GLU A 5 8.01 -14.16 2.69
N ALA A 6 9.22 -13.63 2.50
CA ALA A 6 9.42 -12.26 2.05
C ALA A 6 9.56 -12.21 0.53
N VAL A 7 8.92 -11.22 -0.09
CA VAL A 7 9.03 -10.89 -1.52
C VAL A 7 9.58 -9.49 -1.63
N MET A 8 10.69 -9.36 -2.32
CA MET A 8 11.24 -8.06 -2.70
C MET A 8 10.96 -7.80 -4.17
N ARG A 9 10.37 -6.65 -4.46
CA ARG A 9 10.26 -6.12 -5.81
C ARG A 9 11.35 -5.07 -6.02
N ILE A 10 12.06 -5.21 -7.13
CA ILE A 10 13.10 -4.30 -7.60
C ILE A 10 12.80 -4.01 -9.06
N ASP A 11 12.56 -2.75 -9.40
CA ASP A 11 12.41 -2.35 -10.80
C ASP A 11 13.81 -2.27 -11.47
N THR A 12 13.84 -2.42 -12.80
CA THR A 12 15.09 -2.55 -13.59
C THR A 12 16.06 -1.39 -13.44
N ASP A 13 15.57 -0.22 -13.05
CA ASP A 13 16.33 1.03 -12.99
C ASP A 13 16.78 1.37 -11.55
N SER A 14 16.83 0.36 -10.67
CA SER A 14 17.22 0.52 -9.27
C SER A 14 18.73 0.32 -9.06
N CYS A 15 19.38 1.27 -8.38
CA CYS A 15 20.80 1.19 -8.02
C CYS A 15 20.98 1.09 -6.49
N PHE A 16 21.85 0.19 -6.05
CA PHE A 16 22.25 0.07 -4.63
C PHE A 16 23.54 0.87 -4.41
N LEU A 17 23.53 1.81 -3.46
CA LEU A 17 24.69 2.64 -3.14
C LEU A 17 25.66 1.93 -2.19
N GLU A 18 25.16 1.05 -1.33
CA GLU A 18 25.92 0.39 -0.29
C GLU A 18 25.45 -1.07 -0.11
N PRO A 19 26.34 -1.99 0.32
CA PRO A 19 25.94 -3.34 0.72
C PRO A 19 24.91 -3.31 1.85
N ASN A 20 23.94 -4.24 1.81
CA ASN A 20 22.91 -4.38 2.84
C ASN A 20 22.76 -5.85 3.24
N GLU A 21 22.99 -6.15 4.52
CA GLU A 21 22.92 -7.51 5.07
C GLU A 21 21.50 -8.01 5.35
N TYR A 22 20.52 -7.10 5.34
CA TYR A 22 19.16 -7.42 5.74
C TYR A 22 18.28 -7.87 4.58
N LEU A 23 18.71 -7.72 3.33
CA LEU A 23 17.85 -8.02 2.17
C LEU A 23 17.82 -9.52 1.82
N PRO A 24 16.65 -10.10 1.48
CA PRO A 24 15.30 -9.51 1.41
C PRO A 24 14.46 -9.73 2.69
N HIS A 25 15.10 -9.82 3.85
CA HIS A 25 14.44 -9.95 5.14
C HIS A 25 14.07 -8.57 5.72
N PHE A 26 13.06 -8.57 6.58
CA PHE A 26 12.73 -7.37 7.35
C PHE A 26 13.71 -7.21 8.50
N MET A 27 14.07 -5.97 8.83
CA MET A 27 14.83 -5.67 10.06
C MET A 27 14.07 -6.12 11.33
N HIS A 28 12.74 -6.17 11.27
CA HIS A 28 11.90 -6.60 12.38
C HIS A 28 10.83 -7.61 11.95
N ASP A 29 10.61 -8.63 12.78
CA ASP A 29 9.71 -9.75 12.48
C ASP A 29 8.21 -9.41 12.50
N HIS A 30 7.83 -8.21 12.92
CA HIS A 30 6.43 -7.76 12.92
C HIS A 30 6.08 -6.93 11.68
N LEU A 31 7.06 -6.62 10.82
CA LEU A 31 6.83 -5.83 9.62
C LEU A 31 6.28 -6.71 8.50
N ASN A 32 5.16 -6.29 7.93
CA ASN A 32 4.52 -6.96 6.80
C ASN A 32 4.86 -6.31 5.46
N TYR A 33 5.30 -5.06 5.48
CA TYR A 33 5.59 -4.28 4.29
C TYR A 33 6.60 -3.17 4.58
N HIS A 34 7.45 -2.88 3.60
CA HIS A 34 8.41 -1.78 3.64
C HIS A 34 8.58 -1.17 2.25
N SER A 35 8.56 0.15 2.19
CA SER A 35 8.87 0.97 1.02
C SER A 35 9.28 2.37 1.49
N GLN A 36 10.01 3.10 0.66
CA GLN A 36 10.47 4.45 0.95
C GLN A 36 9.34 5.47 0.77
N TYR A 37 9.00 6.21 1.83
CA TYR A 37 8.15 7.40 1.72
C TYR A 37 8.88 8.52 0.98
N VAL A 38 8.20 9.15 0.00
CA VAL A 38 8.82 10.19 -0.84
C VAL A 38 8.03 11.49 -0.94
N GLY A 39 6.97 11.62 -0.16
CA GLY A 39 6.15 12.81 -0.13
C GLY A 39 4.69 12.48 -0.39
N VAL A 40 4.01 13.39 -1.07
CA VAL A 40 2.62 13.22 -1.50
C VAL A 40 2.58 13.05 -3.02
N GLU A 41 1.51 12.47 -3.53
CA GLU A 41 1.33 12.35 -4.98
C GLU A 41 1.35 13.76 -5.63
N PRO A 42 2.20 14.00 -6.64
CA PRO A 42 2.26 15.25 -7.39
C PRO A 42 0.95 15.55 -8.11
N GLU A 43 0.81 16.79 -8.59
CA GLU A 43 -0.43 17.26 -9.22
C GLU A 43 -0.82 16.41 -10.43
N GLU A 44 0.16 16.01 -11.23
CA GLU A 44 -0.01 15.15 -12.41
C GLU A 44 -0.54 13.75 -12.05
N GLY A 45 -0.31 13.28 -10.82
CA GLY A 45 -0.77 11.97 -10.37
C GLY A 45 -2.15 11.98 -9.70
N ARG A 46 -2.71 13.17 -9.41
CA ARG A 46 -3.97 13.29 -8.64
C ARG A 46 -5.17 12.67 -9.32
N GLU A 47 -5.21 12.66 -10.65
CA GLU A 47 -6.31 12.06 -11.42
C GLU A 47 -6.48 10.56 -11.11
N TYR A 48 -5.38 9.87 -10.78
CA TYR A 48 -5.39 8.45 -10.41
C TYR A 48 -5.82 8.21 -8.96
N LEU A 49 -5.94 9.26 -8.14
CA LEU A 49 -6.37 9.18 -6.74
C LEU A 49 -7.85 9.52 -6.55
N ILE A 50 -8.54 9.98 -7.59
CA ILE A 50 -9.94 10.39 -7.49
C ILE A 50 -10.79 9.20 -7.04
N GLY A 51 -11.57 9.40 -5.98
CA GLY A 51 -12.45 8.39 -5.42
C GLY A 51 -11.76 7.37 -4.50
N LEU A 52 -10.43 7.26 -4.51
CA LEU A 52 -9.72 6.23 -3.75
C LEU A 52 -9.89 6.39 -2.24
N TYR A 53 -9.74 7.62 -1.73
CA TYR A 53 -9.93 7.86 -0.29
C TYR A 53 -11.37 7.55 0.14
N ASP A 54 -12.34 8.00 -0.64
CA ASP A 54 -13.76 7.83 -0.32
C ASP A 54 -14.16 6.35 -0.39
N PHE A 55 -13.68 5.62 -1.41
CA PHE A 55 -13.81 4.17 -1.53
C PHE A 55 -13.25 3.46 -0.30
N ALA A 56 -12.06 3.85 0.19
CA ALA A 56 -11.47 3.23 1.37
C ALA A 56 -12.31 3.44 2.63
N VAL A 57 -12.84 4.65 2.82
CA VAL A 57 -13.73 4.97 3.94
C VAL A 57 -15.04 4.19 3.85
N GLU A 58 -15.64 4.12 2.67
CA GLU A 58 -16.89 3.39 2.44
C GLU A 58 -16.69 1.88 2.63
N TYR A 59 -15.65 1.31 2.04
CA TYR A 59 -15.33 -0.11 2.16
C TYR A 59 -15.17 -0.51 3.63
N MET A 60 -14.41 0.27 4.42
CA MET A 60 -14.29 0.08 5.86
C MET A 60 -15.63 0.00 6.57
N SER A 61 -16.51 0.96 6.28
CA SER A 61 -17.84 1.03 6.84
C SER A 61 -18.66 -0.21 6.49
N ARG A 62 -18.62 -0.62 5.20
CA ARG A 62 -19.32 -1.79 4.66
C ARG A 62 -18.87 -3.09 5.33
N VAL A 63 -17.56 -3.30 5.47
CA VAL A 63 -17.01 -4.51 6.09
C VAL A 63 -16.90 -4.43 7.62
N LYS A 64 -17.36 -3.31 8.23
CA LYS A 64 -17.31 -3.03 9.67
C LYS A 64 -15.90 -3.19 10.25
N LYS A 65 -14.88 -2.69 9.54
CA LYS A 65 -13.49 -2.68 9.98
C LYS A 65 -13.01 -1.28 10.30
N THR A 66 -12.09 -1.20 11.24
CA THR A 66 -11.31 0.01 11.56
C THR A 66 -9.88 -0.14 11.03
N PRO A 67 -9.13 0.96 10.86
CA PRO A 67 -7.73 0.88 10.45
C PRO A 67 -6.87 0.09 11.45
N GLY A 68 -6.07 -0.86 10.95
CA GLY A 68 -5.12 -1.62 11.78
C GLY A 68 -3.90 -0.79 12.21
N ASN A 69 -3.52 0.20 11.42
CA ASN A 69 -2.52 1.21 11.77
C ASN A 69 -3.15 2.59 11.89
N VAL A 70 -3.56 2.95 13.11
CA VAL A 70 -4.25 4.23 13.40
C VAL A 70 -3.38 5.45 13.06
N MET A 71 -2.07 5.38 13.29
CA MET A 71 -1.16 6.50 13.01
C MET A 71 -1.01 6.76 11.51
N LEU A 72 -0.87 5.68 10.73
CA LEU A 72 -0.79 5.78 9.28
C LEU A 72 -2.12 6.25 8.68
N TRP A 73 -3.25 5.74 9.18
CA TRP A 73 -4.56 6.22 8.75
C TRP A 73 -4.75 7.71 9.07
N HIS A 74 -4.36 8.16 10.26
CA HIS A 74 -4.41 9.58 10.61
C HIS A 74 -3.57 10.43 9.65
N PHE A 75 -2.37 9.96 9.30
CA PHE A 75 -1.52 10.63 8.34
C PHE A 75 -2.16 10.72 6.94
N ILE A 76 -2.79 9.64 6.47
CA ILE A 76 -3.54 9.60 5.21
C ILE A 76 -4.72 10.59 5.25
N ASP A 77 -5.55 10.53 6.28
CA ASP A 77 -6.73 11.38 6.48
C ASP A 77 -6.36 12.88 6.54
N THR A 78 -5.31 13.22 7.31
CA THR A 78 -4.81 14.60 7.38
C THR A 78 -4.29 15.09 6.03
N THR A 79 -3.52 14.26 5.33
CA THR A 79 -2.99 14.60 3.99
C THR A 79 -4.12 14.83 2.99
N TRP A 80 -5.12 13.95 2.96
CA TRP A 80 -6.28 14.09 2.10
C TRP A 80 -7.09 15.35 2.40
N LYS A 81 -7.38 15.60 3.68
CA LYS A 81 -8.14 16.78 4.12
C LYS A 81 -7.43 18.09 3.79
N ALA A 82 -6.11 18.13 3.94
CA ALA A 82 -5.33 19.34 3.74
C ALA A 82 -5.03 19.64 2.27
N GLN A 83 -4.66 18.62 1.49
CA GLN A 83 -4.05 18.80 0.17
C GLN A 83 -4.80 18.10 -0.97
N LYS A 84 -5.85 17.32 -0.67
CA LYS A 84 -6.60 16.52 -1.66
C LYS A 84 -5.69 15.62 -2.49
N THR A 85 -4.72 15.02 -1.82
CA THR A 85 -3.77 14.04 -2.35
C THR A 85 -3.48 13.00 -1.27
N LEU A 86 -2.71 11.96 -1.60
CA LEU A 86 -2.36 10.88 -0.70
C LEU A 86 -0.83 10.78 -0.51
N PRO A 87 -0.37 10.25 0.63
CA PRO A 87 1.03 9.89 0.82
C PRO A 87 1.51 8.94 -0.28
N LEU A 88 2.66 9.26 -0.87
CA LEU A 88 3.32 8.47 -1.89
C LEU A 88 4.52 7.74 -1.29
N PHE A 89 4.57 6.44 -1.52
CA PHE A 89 5.76 5.64 -1.29
C PHE A 89 6.23 5.03 -2.61
N ARG A 90 7.52 4.75 -2.70
CA ARG A 90 8.17 4.27 -3.91
C ARG A 90 7.95 2.77 -4.12
N THR A 91 7.40 2.38 -5.26
CA THR A 91 7.19 0.97 -5.63
C THR A 91 8.37 0.34 -6.35
N ASN A 92 9.34 1.14 -6.80
CA ASN A 92 10.53 0.64 -7.49
C ASN A 92 11.43 -0.21 -6.57
N PHE A 93 11.26 -0.04 -5.25
CA PHE A 93 11.91 -0.85 -4.24
C PHE A 93 10.96 -1.07 -3.05
N GLU A 94 10.37 -2.26 -2.97
CA GLU A 94 9.45 -2.64 -1.89
C GLU A 94 9.69 -4.07 -1.42
N ILE A 95 9.43 -4.32 -0.14
CA ILE A 95 9.47 -5.65 0.48
C ILE A 95 8.12 -5.92 1.10
N SER A 96 7.55 -7.09 0.85
CA SER A 96 6.26 -7.50 1.39
C SER A 96 6.32 -8.93 1.96
N ARG A 97 5.48 -9.20 2.96
CA ARG A 97 5.23 -10.57 3.43
C ARG A 97 4.16 -11.20 2.60
N LYS A 98 4.51 -12.34 1.99
CA LYS A 98 3.59 -13.14 1.21
C LYS A 98 2.39 -13.58 2.05
N SER A 99 2.61 -14.05 3.29
CA SER A 99 1.49 -14.47 4.15
C SER A 99 0.52 -13.34 4.44
N TYR A 100 1.02 -12.11 4.60
CA TYR A 100 0.20 -10.93 4.81
C TYR A 100 -0.63 -10.57 3.56
N MET A 101 0.02 -10.52 2.39
CA MET A 101 -0.66 -10.21 1.13
C MET A 101 -1.71 -11.26 0.72
N LEU A 102 -1.57 -12.50 1.21
CA LEU A 102 -2.50 -13.60 0.98
C LEU A 102 -3.61 -13.72 2.04
N ARG A 103 -3.66 -12.83 3.05
CA ARG A 103 -4.77 -12.84 4.01
C ARG A 103 -6.09 -12.57 3.30
N ASP A 104 -7.13 -13.29 3.70
CA ASP A 104 -8.47 -13.18 3.09
C ASP A 104 -9.00 -11.75 3.01
N ASP A 105 -8.72 -10.92 4.01
CA ASP A 105 -9.15 -9.52 4.04
C ASP A 105 -8.40 -8.64 3.05
N VAL A 106 -7.09 -8.84 2.90
CA VAL A 106 -6.26 -8.15 1.90
C VAL A 106 -6.68 -8.55 0.49
N VAL A 107 -6.89 -9.84 0.25
CA VAL A 107 -7.38 -10.34 -1.05
C VAL A 107 -8.75 -9.76 -1.39
N LYS A 108 -9.69 -9.73 -0.43
CA LYS A 108 -11.04 -9.16 -0.64
C LYS A 108 -11.01 -7.66 -0.91
N TRP A 109 -10.07 -6.93 -0.32
CA TRP A 109 -9.88 -5.52 -0.66
C TRP A 109 -9.42 -5.36 -2.10
N HIS A 110 -8.37 -6.09 -2.49
CA HIS A 110 -7.85 -6.01 -3.86
C HIS A 110 -8.93 -6.34 -4.88
N ALA A 111 -9.74 -7.38 -4.62
CA ALA A 111 -10.87 -7.73 -5.47
C ALA A 111 -11.94 -6.63 -5.54
N ALA A 112 -12.33 -6.05 -4.39
CA ALA A 112 -13.34 -4.99 -4.36
C ALA A 112 -12.92 -3.74 -5.14
N LEU A 113 -11.62 -3.49 -5.18
CA LEU A 113 -11.02 -2.35 -5.85
C LEU A 113 -10.83 -2.55 -7.36
N THR A 114 -10.66 -3.79 -7.82
CA THR A 114 -10.40 -4.11 -9.25
C THR A 114 -11.62 -4.66 -9.99
N GLU A 115 -12.55 -5.31 -9.31
CA GLU A 115 -13.62 -6.11 -9.95
C GLU A 115 -15.04 -5.69 -9.58
N GLU A 116 -15.28 -5.00 -8.44
CA GLU A 116 -16.63 -4.63 -8.01
C GLU A 116 -17.08 -3.22 -8.46
N GLU A 117 -16.16 -2.31 -8.79
CA GLU A 117 -16.47 -0.98 -9.37
C GLU A 117 -15.67 -0.74 -10.66
N VAL A 118 -16.35 -0.84 -11.80
CA VAL A 118 -15.77 -0.53 -13.12
C VAL A 118 -15.61 0.98 -13.26
N SER A 119 -14.40 1.52 -13.05
CA SER A 119 -13.88 2.76 -13.70
C SER A 119 -12.63 3.34 -12.99
N TYR A 120 -11.53 2.61 -12.82
CA TYR A 120 -10.26 3.28 -12.47
C TYR A 120 -9.06 2.70 -13.26
N SER A 121 -8.15 3.60 -13.63
CA SER A 121 -7.07 3.43 -14.61
C SER A 121 -5.96 2.47 -14.12
N PRO A 122 -5.20 1.78 -15.00
CA PRO A 122 -4.15 0.78 -14.69
C PRO A 122 -3.00 1.21 -13.74
N TYR A 123 -3.00 2.40 -13.15
CA TYR A 123 -1.99 2.89 -12.19
C TYR A 123 -2.20 2.35 -10.76
N TYR A 124 -2.62 1.08 -10.64
CA TYR A 124 -3.05 0.38 -9.42
C TYR A 124 -1.97 0.19 -8.34
N LEU A 125 -0.85 0.90 -8.42
CA LEU A 125 0.26 0.81 -7.48
C LEU A 125 0.12 1.71 -6.25
N ALA A 126 -0.67 2.79 -6.34
CA ALA A 126 -1.08 3.57 -5.16
C ALA A 126 -1.98 2.76 -4.19
N LEU A 127 -2.55 1.65 -4.67
CA LEU A 127 -3.62 0.90 -4.01
C LEU A 127 -3.14 -0.12 -2.99
N ASN A 128 -1.86 -0.46 -3.01
CA ASN A 128 -1.24 -1.23 -1.93
C ASN A 128 -1.18 -0.39 -0.64
N TYR A 129 -0.98 0.93 -0.74
CA TYR A 129 -0.68 1.77 0.42
C TYR A 129 -1.85 1.96 1.37
N VAL A 130 -3.07 2.05 0.85
CA VAL A 130 -4.25 2.22 1.70
C VAL A 130 -4.55 0.92 2.44
N PHE A 131 -4.33 -0.26 1.86
CA PHE A 131 -4.71 -1.53 2.49
C PHE A 131 -3.62 -2.32 3.23
N LEU A 132 -2.36 -2.03 2.94
CA LEU A 132 -1.26 -2.42 3.83
C LEU A 132 -1.42 -1.85 5.26
N CYS A 133 -2.31 -0.85 5.43
CA CYS A 133 -2.71 -0.27 6.71
C CYS A 133 -3.72 -1.10 7.53
N TYR A 134 -4.28 -2.19 7.00
CA TYR A 134 -5.58 -2.63 7.52
C TYR A 134 -5.63 -3.63 8.65
N CYS A 135 -4.65 -4.48 8.94
CA CYS A 135 -4.88 -5.43 10.03
C CYS A 135 -3.58 -5.90 10.71
N TYR A 136 -3.51 -5.72 12.03
CA TYR A 136 -2.94 -6.78 12.86
C TYR A 136 -4.00 -7.88 12.94
#